data_AF-A0A961GPG0-F1
#
_entry.id   AF-A0A961GPG0-F1
#
_cell.length_a   1.000
_cell.length_b   1.000
_cell.length_c   1.000
_cell.angle_alpha   90.00
_cell.angle_beta   90.00
_cell.angle_gamma   90.00
#
_symmetry.space_group_name_H-M   'P 1'
#
loop_
_entity.id
_entity.type
_entity.pdbx_description
1 polymer ?
#
loop_
_entity_poly.entity_id
_entity_poly.type
_entity_poly.pdbx_seq_one_letter_code
_entity_poly.pdbx_strand_id
1 'polypeptide(L)'
;MAITASEARKNLFPLIQQVNDDRAPVEITSKNGRAVLISADEWEAWQETAYLFRSPANARRLLDAAAALDAGQGLRIELDTTG
;
A
#
# COMPACT_ATOMS: atom_id res chain seq x y z
N MET A 1 -15.59 -3.42 -5.44
CA MET A 1 -16.60 -4.27 -6.14
C MET A 1 -16.34 -5.73 -5.76
N ALA A 2 -17.39 -6.52 -5.54
CA ALA A 2 -17.23 -7.94 -5.17
C ALA A 2 -17.71 -8.85 -6.31
N ILE A 3 -16.90 -9.84 -6.67
CA ILE A 3 -17.18 -10.84 -7.71
C ILE A 3 -17.16 -12.25 -7.12
N THR A 4 -17.72 -13.22 -7.84
CA THR A 4 -17.66 -14.62 -7.40
C THR A 4 -16.31 -15.25 -7.75
N ALA A 5 -15.89 -16.26 -6.99
CA ALA A 5 -14.66 -17.01 -7.29
C ALA A 5 -14.69 -17.70 -8.68
N SER A 6 -15.87 -18.08 -9.15
CA SER A 6 -16.05 -18.65 -10.49
C SER A 6 -15.82 -17.61 -11.59
N GLU A 7 -16.27 -16.38 -11.38
CA GLU A 7 -16.05 -15.26 -12.29
C GLU A 7 -14.59 -14.80 -12.27
N ALA A 8 -14.00 -14.67 -11.07
CA ALA A 8 -12.60 -14.36 -10.90
C ALA A 8 -11.69 -15.35 -11.63
N ARG A 9 -12.00 -16.66 -11.55
CA ARG A 9 -11.24 -17.70 -12.27
C ARG A 9 -11.30 -17.55 -13.79
N LYS A 10 -12.47 -17.20 -14.34
CA LYS A 10 -12.65 -17.00 -15.78
C LYS A 10 -11.90 -15.76 -16.28
N ASN A 11 -11.80 -14.73 -15.44
CA ASN A 11 -11.29 -13.41 -15.81
C ASN A 11 -10.00 -13.04 -15.07
N LEU A 12 -9.19 -14.02 -14.63
CA LEU A 12 -8.06 -13.76 -13.72
C LEU A 12 -7.04 -12.79 -14.33
N PHE A 13 -6.66 -12.98 -15.60
CA PHE A 13 -5.68 -12.09 -16.25
C PHE A 13 -6.19 -10.65 -16.42
N PRO A 14 -7.41 -10.41 -16.95
CA PRO A 14 -8.00 -9.07 -16.95
C PRO A 14 -8.07 -8.43 -15.56
N LEU A 15 -8.42 -9.20 -14.53
CA LEU A 15 -8.49 -8.69 -13.16
C LEU A 15 -7.13 -8.30 -12.60
N ILE A 16 -6.07 -9.06 -12.90
CA ILE A 16 -4.71 -8.70 -12.54
C ILE A 16 -4.33 -7.36 -13.20
N GLN A 17 -4.59 -7.21 -14.50
CA GLN A 17 -4.33 -5.95 -15.19
C GLN A 17 -5.09 -4.79 -14.53
N GLN A 18 -6.39 -4.99 -14.29
CA GLN A 18 -7.25 -3.99 -13.67
C GLN A 18 -6.73 -3.52 -12.29
N VAL A 19 -6.37 -4.43 -11.39
CA VAL A 19 -5.90 -4.01 -10.04
C VAL A 19 -4.56 -3.28 -10.07
N ASN A 20 -3.75 -3.49 -11.11
CA ASN A 20 -2.50 -2.76 -11.32
C ASN A 20 -2.77 -1.36 -11.90
N ASP A 21 -3.67 -1.24 -12.87
CA ASP A 21 -3.99 0.03 -13.54
C ASP A 21 -4.81 0.96 -12.63
N ASP A 22 -5.89 0.43 -12.05
CA ASP A 22 -6.82 1.20 -11.22
C ASP A 22 -6.28 1.45 -9.81
N ARG A 23 -5.24 0.72 -9.40
CA ARG A 23 -4.72 0.67 -8.02
C ARG A 23 -5.81 0.42 -6.97
N ALA A 24 -6.86 -0.30 -7.36
CA ALA A 24 -8.05 -0.53 -6.55
C ALA A 24 -8.24 -2.03 -6.24
N PRO A 25 -8.59 -2.40 -4.99
CA PRO A 25 -8.83 -3.79 -4.62
C PRO A 25 -10.11 -4.35 -5.24
N VAL A 26 -10.06 -5.62 -5.68
CA VAL A 26 -11.24 -6.41 -6.05
C VAL A 26 -11.47 -7.48 -5.02
N GLU A 27 -12.70 -7.54 -4.51
CA GLU A 27 -13.08 -8.58 -3.56
C GLU A 27 -13.61 -9.83 -4.29
N ILE A 28 -13.14 -11.00 -3.90
CA ILE A 28 -13.56 -12.29 -4.44
C ILE A 28 -14.29 -13.07 -3.36
N THR A 29 -15.52 -13.47 -3.64
CA THR A 29 -16.39 -14.19 -2.71
C THR A 29 -16.64 -15.63 -3.15
N SER A 30 -16.72 -16.54 -2.18
CA SER A 30 -17.04 -17.96 -2.41
C SER A 30 -17.87 -18.50 -1.26
N LYS A 31 -18.41 -19.71 -1.42
CA LYS A 31 -19.11 -20.42 -0.33
C LYS A 31 -18.21 -20.70 0.89
N ASN A 32 -16.89 -20.72 0.69
CA ASN A 32 -15.91 -21.09 1.72
C ASN A 32 -15.16 -19.89 2.30
N GLY A 33 -15.57 -18.66 1.96
CA GLY A 33 -14.93 -17.44 2.43
C GLY A 33 -14.66 -16.43 1.34
N ARG A 34 -13.89 -15.40 1.71
CA ARG A 34 -13.62 -14.21 0.91
C ARG A 34 -12.12 -13.99 0.81
N ALA A 35 -11.69 -13.43 -0.31
CA ALA A 35 -10.32 -13.00 -0.55
C ALA A 35 -10.34 -11.63 -1.23
N VAL A 36 -9.22 -10.92 -1.21
CA VAL A 36 -9.06 -9.66 -1.93
C VAL A 36 -7.87 -9.79 -2.87
N LEU A 37 -8.07 -9.42 -4.13
CA LEU A 37 -7.01 -9.26 -5.11
C LEU A 37 -6.59 -7.79 -5.15
N ILE A 38 -5.30 -7.54 -5.00
CA ILE A 38 -4.65 -6.23 -5.08
C ILE A 38 -3.38 -6.34 -5.91
N SER A 39 -2.88 -5.22 -6.43
CA SER A 39 -1.55 -5.20 -7.04
C SER A 39 -0.47 -5.52 -6.01
N ALA A 40 0.64 -6.11 -6.48
CA ALA A 40 1.76 -6.44 -5.61
C ALA A 40 2.39 -5.17 -5.00
N ASP A 41 2.55 -4.10 -5.78
CA ASP A 41 3.10 -2.84 -5.28
C ASP A 41 2.22 -2.24 -4.16
N GLU A 42 0.88 -2.27 -4.30
CA GLU A 42 -0.02 -1.80 -3.23
C GLU A 42 0.12 -2.65 -1.96
N TRP A 43 0.24 -3.97 -2.11
CA TRP A 43 0.46 -4.87 -0.99
C TRP A 43 1.79 -4.59 -0.27
N GLU A 44 2.87 -4.36 -1.03
CA GLU A 44 4.19 -4.01 -0.48
C GLU A 44 4.16 -2.65 0.21
N ALA A 45 3.56 -1.64 -0.40
CA ALA A 45 3.39 -0.31 0.20
C ALA A 45 2.60 -0.37 1.51
N TRP A 46 1.55 -1.20 1.57
CA TRP A 46 0.78 -1.40 2.81
C TRP A 46 1.59 -2.10 3.88
N GLN A 47 2.38 -3.11 3.52
CA GLN A 47 3.26 -3.79 4.48
C GLN A 47 4.37 -2.87 4.99
N GLU A 48 4.96 -2.05 4.11
CA GLU A 48 5.97 -1.06 4.49
C GLU A 48 5.38 -0.01 5.43
N THR A 49 4.20 0.52 5.09
CA THR A 49 3.47 1.44 5.95
C THR A 49 3.20 0.80 7.31
N ALA A 50 2.61 -0.40 7.35
CA ALA A 50 2.36 -1.13 8.59
C ALA A 50 3.65 -1.39 9.40
N TYR A 51 4.77 -1.65 8.72
CA TYR A 51 6.08 -1.81 9.35
C TYR A 51 6.58 -0.51 9.98
N LEU A 52 6.52 0.62 9.27
CA LEU A 52 6.88 1.94 9.79
C LEU A 52 6.07 2.30 11.04
N PHE A 53 4.78 1.93 11.05
CA PHE A 53 3.87 2.17 12.15
C PHE A 53 3.90 1.12 13.27
N ARG A 54 4.71 0.05 13.14
CA ARG A 54 4.75 -1.06 14.12
C ARG A 54 5.29 -0.64 15.49
N SER A 55 6.12 0.40 15.55
CA SER A 55 6.55 1.01 16.82
C SER A 55 5.81 2.33 17.01
N PRO A 56 5.00 2.49 18.07
CA PRO A 56 4.33 3.75 18.37
C PRO A 56 5.31 4.93 18.46
N ALA A 57 6.54 4.69 18.94
CA ALA A 57 7.59 5.70 18.98
C ALA A 57 8.10 6.08 17.57
N ASN A 58 8.25 5.11 16.67
CA ASN A 58 8.67 5.37 15.29
C ASN A 58 7.58 6.09 14.49
N ALA A 59 6.34 5.62 14.62
CA ALA A 59 5.15 6.29 14.08
C ALA A 59 5.08 7.75 14.51
N ARG A 60 5.27 8.01 15.81
CA ARG A 60 5.24 9.38 16.35
C ARG A 60 6.33 10.25 15.74
N ARG A 61 7.57 9.75 15.68
CA ARG A 61 8.70 10.46 15.06
C ARG A 61 8.45 10.79 13.58
N LEU A 62 7.87 9.84 12.83
CA LEU A 62 7.56 10.05 11.41
C LEU A 62 6.49 11.13 11.23
N LEU A 63 5.41 11.08 12.03
CA LEU A 63 4.33 12.07 11.99
C LEU A 63 4.81 13.46 12.42
N ASP A 64 5.61 13.55 13.48
CA ASP A 64 6.18 14.81 13.96
C ASP A 64 7.11 15.42 12.90
N ALA A 65 7.92 14.60 12.20
CA ALA A 65 8.77 15.04 11.11
C ALA A 65 7.97 15.54 9.89
N ALA A 66 6.90 14.84 9.51
CA ALA A 66 6.01 15.28 8.43
C ALA A 66 5.36 16.63 8.75
N ALA A 67 4.86 16.80 9.98
CA ALA A 67 4.27 18.06 10.43
C ALA A 67 5.28 19.22 10.45
N ALA A 68 6.54 18.96 10.85
CA ALA A 68 7.60 19.95 10.81
C ALA A 68 7.92 20.39 9.37
N LEU A 69 7.93 19.46 8.41
CA LEU A 69 8.13 19.78 6.99
C LEU A 69 6.99 20.63 6.43
N ASP A 70 5.73 20.27 6.73
CA ASP A 70 4.54 21.04 6.32
C ASP A 70 4.54 22.46 6.90
N ALA A 71 5.06 22.62 8.12
CA ALA A 71 5.25 23.92 8.77
C ALA A 71 6.48 24.70 8.26
N GLY A 72 7.22 24.17 7.27
CA GLY A 72 8.41 24.81 6.71
C GLY A 72 9.65 24.75 7.61
N GLN A 73 9.67 23.87 8.61
CA GLN A 73 10.76 23.70 9.57
C GLN A 73 11.79 22.64 9.14
N GLY A 74 11.71 22.17 7.88
CA GLY A 74 12.65 21.20 7.33
C GLY A 74 14.06 21.78 7.17
N LEU A 75 15.08 21.02 7.56
CA LEU A 75 16.48 21.37 7.32
C LEU A 75 16.95 20.70 6.02
N ARG A 76 17.38 21.49 5.04
CA ARG A 76 18.06 20.95 3.84
C ARG A 76 19.52 20.71 4.19
N ILE A 77 19.91 19.44 4.19
CA ILE A 77 21.31 19.04 4.38
C ILE A 77 21.82 18.56 3.02
N GLU A 78 22.93 19.12 2.56
CA GLU A 78 23.65 18.56 1.42
C GLU A 78 24.32 17.26 1.86
N LEU A 79 24.00 16.17 1.16
CA LEU A 79 24.65 14.89 1.41
C LEU A 79 26.05 14.96 0.83
N ASP A 80 27.06 14.84 1.69
CA ASP A 80 28.44 14.68 1.23
C ASP A 80 28.57 13.29 0.62
N THR A 81 28.54 13.22 -0.72
CA THR A 81 28.67 11.98 -1.48
C THR A 81 30.13 11.58 -1.72
N THR A 82 31.08 12.21 -1.01
CA THR A 82 32.50 11.90 -1.13
C THR A 82 32.87 10.79 -0.16
N GLY A 83 32.82 9.53 -0.64
CA GLY A 83 33.26 8.33 0.08
C GLY A 83 33.72 7.26 -0.89
#